data_AF-A0A6C0I1I3-F1
#
_entry.id   AF-A0A6C0I1I3-F1
#
_cell.length_a   1.000
_cell.length_b   1.000
_cell.length_c   1.000
_cell.angle_alpha   90.00
_cell.angle_beta   90.00
_cell.angle_gamma   90.00
#
_symmetry.space_group_name_H-M   'P 1'
#
loop_
_entity.id
_entity.type
_entity.pdbx_description
1 polymer ?
#
loop_
_entity_poly.entity_id
_entity_poly.type
_entity_poly.pdbx_seq_one_letter_code
_entity_poly.pdbx_strand_id
1 'polypeptide(L)'
;MEGKCIVEGYVKPDSIRIIKFSSGTLTSKYVEFEVVFECSICCPVEGMQINCYAKNITQAGIRGFTSLDEKKSPVIIYVSRDHHSSNSYFNSVNEKDFIRVRVIGQRFELNDKQVSIIGELMPKSASAGAEHHAKKKIIITRRVAPPL
;
A
#
# COMPACT_ATOMS: atom_id res chain seq x y z
N MET A 1 -2.59 -13.02 16.51
CA MET A 1 -3.07 -11.67 16.16
C MET A 1 -2.46 -11.21 14.84
N GLU A 2 -1.16 -11.43 14.65
CA GLU A 2 -0.47 -11.05 13.41
C GLU A 2 -1.02 -11.72 12.15
N GLY A 3 -0.91 -11.00 11.02
CA GLY A 3 -1.28 -11.50 9.70
C GLY A 3 -2.79 -11.65 9.50
N LYS A 4 -3.59 -11.01 10.36
CA LYS A 4 -5.05 -11.09 10.35
C LYS A 4 -5.66 -9.72 10.64
N CYS A 5 -6.89 -9.52 10.19
CA CYS A 5 -7.69 -8.35 10.51
C CYS A 5 -8.31 -8.51 11.91
N ILE A 6 -8.12 -7.48 12.72
CA ILE A 6 -8.81 -7.23 13.99
C ILE A 6 -9.78 -6.07 13.81
N VAL A 7 -10.52 -5.69 14.86
CA VAL A 7 -11.47 -4.56 14.83
C VAL A 7 -10.87 -3.26 14.30
N GLU A 8 -9.59 -3.01 14.54
CA GLU A 8 -8.87 -1.81 14.09
C GLU A 8 -8.32 -1.89 12.65
N GLY A 9 -8.24 -3.09 12.06
CA GLY A 9 -7.65 -3.32 10.73
C GLY A 9 -6.66 -4.48 10.68
N TYR A 10 -5.85 -4.54 9.62
CA TYR A 10 -4.89 -5.63 9.41
C TYR A 10 -3.62 -5.45 10.23
N VAL A 11 -3.27 -6.44 11.06
CA VAL A 11 -2.04 -6.42 11.86
C VAL A 11 -0.85 -6.89 11.03
N LYS A 12 0.13 -6.01 10.84
CA LYS A 12 1.35 -6.31 10.09
C LYS A 12 2.12 -7.46 10.80
N PRO A 13 2.49 -8.53 10.07
CA PRO A 13 3.37 -9.57 10.61
C PRO A 13 4.69 -9.02 11.13
N ASP A 14 5.23 -9.64 12.19
CA ASP A 14 6.50 -9.29 12.83
C ASP A 14 6.55 -7.83 13.35
N SER A 15 5.40 -7.27 13.71
CA SER A 15 5.30 -5.89 14.20
C SER A 15 4.89 -5.77 15.66
N ILE A 16 4.44 -6.87 16.28
CA ILE A 16 4.04 -6.86 17.68
C ILE A 16 5.28 -6.73 18.58
N ARG A 17 5.27 -5.72 19.45
CA ARG A 17 6.25 -5.52 20.51
C ARG A 17 5.55 -5.45 21.86
N ILE A 18 5.91 -6.34 22.77
CA ILE A 18 5.38 -6.36 24.14
C ILE A 18 6.01 -5.19 24.90
N ILE A 19 5.17 -4.33 25.48
CA ILE A 19 5.58 -3.20 26.30
C ILE A 19 5.62 -3.61 27.77
N LYS A 20 4.55 -4.25 28.24
CA LYS A 20 4.40 -4.65 29.64
C LYS A 20 3.53 -5.89 29.74
N PHE A 21 3.78 -6.71 30.75
CA PHE A 21 2.90 -7.79 31.16
C PHE A 21 2.66 -7.70 32.67
N SER A 22 1.47 -8.11 33.13
CA SER A 22 1.16 -8.17 34.57
C SER A 22 1.90 -9.33 35.25
N SER A 23 1.93 -9.35 36.57
CA SER A 23 2.62 -10.40 37.34
C SER A 23 1.94 -11.78 37.29
N GLY A 24 0.84 -11.92 36.53
CA GLY A 24 0.06 -13.15 36.44
C GLY A 24 -0.90 -13.30 37.63
N THR A 25 -2.17 -13.54 37.36
CA THR A 25 -3.18 -13.85 38.40
C THR A 25 -3.60 -15.31 38.28
N LEU A 26 -3.65 -16.02 39.40
CA LEU A 26 -4.15 -17.39 39.43
C LEU A 26 -5.67 -17.41 39.34
N THR A 27 -6.19 -17.88 38.21
CA THR A 27 -7.62 -18.08 37.97
C THR A 27 -7.88 -19.60 37.87
N SER A 28 -8.31 -20.19 38.97
CA SER A 28 -8.50 -21.65 39.13
C SER A 28 -7.21 -22.45 38.87
N LYS A 29 -7.10 -23.09 37.70
CA LYS A 29 -5.93 -23.87 37.26
C LYS A 29 -5.07 -23.15 36.23
N TYR A 30 -5.43 -21.92 35.86
CA TYR A 30 -4.74 -21.12 34.86
C TYR A 30 -4.05 -19.92 35.50
N VAL A 31 -2.98 -19.45 34.87
CA VAL A 31 -2.34 -18.16 35.19
C VAL A 31 -2.68 -17.20 34.06
N GLU A 32 -3.40 -16.13 34.39
CA GLU A 32 -3.84 -15.11 33.43
C GLU A 32 -2.89 -13.92 33.48
N PHE A 33 -2.41 -13.51 32.31
CA PHE A 33 -1.54 -12.35 32.15
C PHE A 33 -2.27 -11.28 31.35
N GLU A 34 -2.22 -10.05 31.85
CA GLU A 34 -2.63 -8.87 31.10
C GLU A 34 -1.40 -8.33 30.38
N VAL A 35 -1.47 -8.23 29.06
CA VAL A 35 -0.33 -7.85 28.22
C VAL A 35 -0.67 -6.58 27.45
N VAL A 36 0.17 -5.55 27.64
CA VAL A 36 0.16 -4.33 26.85
C VAL A 36 1.24 -4.46 25.79
N PHE A 37 0.85 -4.29 24.54
CA PHE A 37 1.73 -4.36 23.38
C PHE A 37 1.41 -3.25 22.39
N GLU A 38 2.36 -2.97 21.51
CA GLU A 38 2.15 -2.12 20.34
C GLU A 38 2.38 -2.92 19.07
N CYS A 39 1.75 -2.51 17.98
CA CYS A 39 1.91 -3.14 16.67
C CYS A 39 1.59 -2.15 15.55
N SER A 40 1.98 -2.49 14.32
CA SER A 40 1.63 -1.70 13.13
C SER A 40 0.33 -2.23 12.51
N ILE A 41 -0.64 -1.35 12.29
CA ILE A 41 -1.95 -1.68 11.73
C ILE A 41 -2.13 -0.98 10.37
N CYS A 42 -2.67 -1.71 9.40
CA CYS A 42 -3.08 -1.16 8.11
C CYS A 42 -4.60 -1.01 8.08
N CYS A 43 -5.07 0.24 8.05
CA CYS A 43 -6.49 0.61 7.99
C CYS A 43 -6.67 1.77 6.98
N PRO A 44 -6.89 1.46 5.69
CA PRO A 44 -6.98 2.45 4.61
C PRO A 44 -8.30 3.23 4.65
N VAL A 45 -8.26 4.49 5.07
CA VAL A 45 -9.45 5.36 5.19
C VAL A 45 -9.90 5.96 3.86
N GLU A 46 -11.18 6.35 3.79
CA GLU A 46 -11.75 7.03 2.63
C GLU A 46 -10.97 8.30 2.26
N GLY A 47 -10.78 8.51 0.96
CA GLY A 47 -10.01 9.62 0.43
C GLY A 47 -8.49 9.41 0.39
N MET A 48 -7.95 8.39 1.08
CA MET A 48 -6.53 8.06 1.03
C MET A 48 -6.10 7.67 -0.39
N GLN A 49 -4.91 8.10 -0.82
CA GLN A 49 -4.34 7.70 -2.11
C GLN A 49 -3.30 6.60 -1.91
N ILE A 50 -3.50 5.47 -2.59
CA ILE A 50 -2.64 4.29 -2.49
C ILE A 50 -2.09 3.98 -3.87
N ASN A 51 -0.79 3.73 -3.94
CA ASN A 51 -0.18 3.20 -5.16
C ASN A 51 -0.21 1.66 -5.12
N CYS A 52 -0.58 1.05 -6.24
CA CYS A 52 -0.67 -0.40 -6.33
C CYS A 52 -0.29 -0.89 -7.73
N TYR A 53 0.05 -2.17 -7.80
CA TYR A 53 0.27 -2.88 -9.05
C TYR A 53 -1.03 -3.52 -9.51
N ALA A 54 -1.46 -3.20 -10.73
CA ALA A 54 -2.57 -3.89 -11.37
C ALA A 54 -2.14 -5.35 -11.65
N LYS A 55 -2.91 -6.34 -11.18
CA LYS A 55 -2.54 -7.76 -11.37
C LYS A 55 -3.52 -8.50 -12.26
N ASN A 56 -4.80 -8.20 -12.15
CA ASN A 56 -5.82 -8.84 -12.98
C ASN A 56 -6.79 -7.77 -13.48
N ILE A 57 -6.98 -7.73 -14.80
CA ILE A 57 -7.83 -6.75 -15.46
C ILE A 57 -8.92 -7.52 -16.19
N THR A 58 -10.17 -7.29 -15.79
CA THR A 58 -11.34 -7.95 -16.38
C THR A 58 -12.30 -6.90 -16.95
N GLN A 59 -13.37 -7.37 -17.59
CA GLN A 59 -14.44 -6.49 -18.04
C GLN A 59 -15.17 -5.81 -16.87
N ALA A 60 -15.16 -6.41 -15.67
CA ALA A 60 -15.80 -5.85 -14.48
C ALA A 60 -14.95 -4.78 -13.78
N GLY A 61 -13.63 -4.86 -13.88
CA GLY A 61 -12.76 -3.98 -13.10
C GLY A 61 -11.28 -4.37 -13.10
N ILE A 62 -10.50 -3.62 -12.34
CA ILE A 62 -9.09 -3.89 -12.05
C ILE A 62 -8.97 -4.40 -10.61
N ARG A 63 -8.22 -5.51 -10.44
CA ARG A 63 -7.78 -6.01 -9.15
C ARG A 63 -6.29 -5.73 -8.98
N GLY A 64 -5.94 -4.98 -7.94
CA GLY A 64 -4.58 -4.56 -7.64
C GLY A 64 -4.13 -4.87 -6.21
N PHE A 65 -2.81 -4.86 -6.02
CA PHE A 65 -2.15 -5.15 -4.75
C PHE A 65 -1.03 -4.14 -4.51
N THR A 66 -0.74 -3.80 -3.25
CA THR A 66 0.35 -2.85 -2.93
C THR A 66 1.74 -3.45 -3.12
N SER A 67 1.82 -4.78 -3.17
CA SER A 67 3.04 -5.55 -3.38
C SER A 67 2.88 -6.45 -4.61
N LEU A 68 3.97 -6.71 -5.33
CA LEU A 68 4.00 -7.69 -6.44
C LEU A 68 3.65 -9.11 -5.96
N ASP A 69 4.01 -9.43 -4.71
CA ASP A 69 3.59 -10.64 -4.03
C ASP A 69 2.24 -10.40 -3.32
N GLU A 70 1.19 -11.03 -3.86
CA GLU A 70 -0.18 -10.95 -3.33
C GLU A 70 -0.26 -11.40 -1.87
N LYS A 71 0.54 -12.39 -1.45
CA LYS A 71 0.50 -12.89 -0.07
C LYS A 71 1.04 -11.87 0.94
N LYS A 72 1.86 -10.92 0.48
CA LYS A 72 2.46 -9.87 1.30
C LYS A 72 1.67 -8.56 1.27
N SER A 73 0.60 -8.49 0.47
CA SER A 73 -0.23 -7.30 0.38
C SER A 73 -1.20 -7.27 1.56
N PRO A 74 -1.18 -6.25 2.44
CA PRO A 74 -2.16 -6.11 3.51
C PRO A 74 -3.55 -5.74 2.96
N VAL A 75 -3.60 -5.21 1.73
CA VAL A 75 -4.82 -4.72 1.08
C VAL A 75 -5.02 -5.35 -0.29
N ILE A 76 -6.27 -5.54 -0.68
CA ILE A 76 -6.70 -5.87 -2.04
C ILE A 76 -7.52 -4.70 -2.55
N ILE A 77 -7.16 -4.17 -3.71
CA ILE A 77 -7.82 -3.00 -4.28
C ILE A 77 -8.67 -3.43 -5.47
N TYR A 78 -9.94 -3.07 -5.42
CA TYR A 78 -10.91 -3.28 -6.48
C TYR A 78 -11.32 -1.92 -7.06
N VAL A 79 -11.14 -1.77 -8.37
CA VAL A 79 -11.60 -0.61 -9.12
C VAL A 79 -12.65 -1.09 -10.11
N SER A 80 -13.90 -0.67 -9.92
CA SER A 80 -15.00 -1.01 -10.83
C SER A 80 -14.88 -0.21 -12.13
N ARG A 81 -15.22 -0.84 -13.25
CA ARG A 81 -15.26 -0.14 -14.55
C ARG A 81 -16.40 0.89 -14.63
N ASP A 82 -17.51 0.62 -13.95
CA ASP A 82 -18.73 1.44 -14.03
C ASP A 82 -18.56 2.84 -13.44
N HIS A 83 -17.56 3.04 -12.58
CA HIS A 83 -17.18 4.36 -12.08
C HIS A 83 -16.28 5.14 -13.07
N HIS A 84 -15.83 4.51 -14.17
CA HIS A 84 -14.84 5.03 -15.12
C HIS A 84 -15.21 4.83 -16.60
N SER A 85 -16.48 4.66 -16.95
CA SER A 85 -16.93 4.31 -18.31
C SER A 85 -16.51 5.31 -19.41
N SER A 86 -16.12 6.54 -19.07
CA SER A 86 -15.63 7.57 -20.00
C SER A 86 -14.11 7.79 -19.95
N ASN A 87 -13.38 7.10 -19.08
CA ASN A 87 -11.95 7.36 -18.84
C ASN A 87 -11.06 6.48 -19.73
N SER A 88 -10.48 7.08 -20.78
CA SER A 88 -9.51 6.41 -21.68
C SER A 88 -8.31 5.82 -20.93
N TYR A 89 -7.97 6.38 -19.76
CA TYR A 89 -6.87 5.89 -18.94
C TYR A 89 -7.11 4.47 -18.42
N PHE A 90 -8.36 4.12 -18.06
CA PHE A 90 -8.69 2.78 -17.58
C PHE A 90 -8.37 1.71 -18.63
N ASN A 91 -8.66 1.99 -19.90
CA ASN A 91 -8.38 1.08 -21.01
C ASN A 91 -6.89 0.96 -21.34
N SER A 92 -6.07 1.91 -20.89
CA SER A 92 -4.62 1.89 -21.13
C SER A 92 -3.81 1.15 -20.07
N VAL A 93 -4.43 0.77 -18.94
CA VAL A 93 -3.77 0.04 -17.85
C VAL A 93 -3.52 -1.40 -18.28
N ASN A 94 -2.27 -1.85 -18.16
CA ASN A 94 -1.88 -3.24 -18.39
C ASN A 94 -1.56 -3.94 -17.08
N GLU A 95 -1.50 -5.27 -17.11
CA GLU A 95 -0.99 -6.03 -15.97
C GLU A 95 0.43 -5.59 -15.60
N LYS A 96 0.70 -5.54 -14.29
CA LYS A 96 1.93 -5.05 -13.66
C LYS A 96 2.15 -3.54 -13.72
N ASP A 97 1.25 -2.78 -14.33
CA ASP A 97 1.33 -1.32 -14.28
C ASP A 97 1.18 -0.81 -12.85
N PHE A 98 1.96 0.22 -12.55
CA PHE A 98 1.87 0.94 -11.28
C PHE A 98 0.84 2.07 -11.42
N ILE A 99 -0.27 1.92 -10.71
CA ILE A 99 -1.42 2.84 -10.74
C ILE A 99 -1.61 3.47 -9.37
N ARG A 100 -2.26 4.65 -9.37
CA ARG A 100 -2.67 5.34 -8.14
C ARG A 100 -4.17 5.29 -8.02
N VAL A 101 -4.66 4.85 -6.86
CA VAL A 101 -6.08 4.67 -6.57
C VAL A 101 -6.45 5.48 -5.34
N ARG A 102 -7.57 6.17 -5.38
CA ARG A 102 -8.17 6.84 -4.23
C ARG A 102 -9.18 5.91 -3.57
N VAL A 103 -9.06 5.70 -2.26
CA VAL A 103 -9.97 4.86 -1.49
C VAL A 103 -11.36 5.53 -1.46
N ILE A 104 -12.39 4.81 -1.88
CA ILE A 104 -13.80 5.21 -1.71
C ILE A 104 -14.37 4.57 -0.45
N GLY A 105 -14.00 3.31 -0.18
CA GLY A 105 -14.46 2.58 0.98
C GLY A 105 -13.61 1.33 1.25
N GLN A 106 -13.72 0.81 2.47
CA GLN A 106 -13.02 -0.39 2.91
C GLN A 106 -13.99 -1.40 3.52
N ARG A 107 -13.65 -2.68 3.41
CA ARG A 107 -14.36 -3.79 4.04
C ARG A 107 -13.37 -4.86 4.47
N PHE A 108 -13.53 -5.35 5.69
CA PHE A 108 -12.83 -6.52 6.22
C PHE A 108 -13.66 -7.15 7.34
N GLU A 109 -13.49 -8.44 7.54
CA GLU A 109 -14.10 -9.19 8.64
C GLU A 109 -13.03 -9.68 9.61
N LEU A 110 -13.45 -10.06 10.82
CA LEU A 110 -12.52 -10.56 11.84
C LEU A 110 -11.83 -11.83 11.34
N ASN A 111 -10.49 -11.86 11.45
CA ASN A 111 -9.60 -12.92 10.96
C ASN A 111 -9.36 -12.96 9.45
N ASP A 112 -9.85 -11.98 8.69
CA ASP A 112 -9.49 -11.85 7.27
C ASP A 112 -7.99 -11.68 7.09
N LYS A 113 -7.45 -12.23 6.01
CA LYS A 113 -6.01 -12.13 5.70
C LYS A 113 -5.63 -10.79 5.07
N GLN A 114 -6.60 -10.02 4.56
CA GLN A 114 -6.37 -8.78 3.81
C GLN A 114 -7.58 -7.85 3.95
N VAL A 115 -7.35 -6.55 3.89
CA VAL A 115 -8.43 -5.54 3.81
C VAL A 115 -8.85 -5.35 2.35
N SER A 116 -10.14 -5.48 2.07
CA SER A 116 -10.69 -5.21 0.74
C SER A 116 -11.04 -3.73 0.61
N ILE A 117 -10.53 -3.10 -0.44
CA ILE A 117 -10.74 -1.69 -0.72
C ILE A 117 -11.50 -1.57 -2.04
N ILE A 118 -12.48 -0.69 -2.07
CA ILE A 118 -13.06 -0.18 -3.30
C ILE A 118 -12.48 1.20 -3.54
N GLY A 119 -11.99 1.45 -4.75
CA GLY A 119 -11.32 2.71 -5.05
C GLY A 119 -11.55 3.23 -6.46
N GLU A 120 -11.22 4.50 -6.63
CA GLU A 120 -11.27 5.25 -7.88
C GLU A 120 -9.88 5.36 -8.50
N LEU A 121 -9.74 5.04 -9.79
CA LEU A 121 -8.48 5.22 -10.51
C LEU A 121 -8.19 6.72 -10.69
N MET A 122 -7.05 7.19 -10.18
CA MET A 122 -6.62 8.56 -10.35
C MET A 122 -5.90 8.76 -11.70
N PRO A 123 -6.06 9.91 -12.36
CA PRO A 123 -5.30 10.23 -13.57
C PRO A 123 -3.79 10.28 -13.26
N LYS A 124 -2.95 9.94 -14.26
CA LYS A 124 -1.49 10.10 -14.13
C LYS A 124 -1.16 11.57 -13.90
N SER A 125 -0.77 11.93 -12.67
CA SER A 125 -0.13 13.23 -12.42
C SER A 125 1.21 13.24 -13.16
N ALA A 126 1.43 14.19 -14.05
CA ALA A 126 2.65 14.34 -14.85
C ALA A 126 3.94 14.60 -14.04
N SER A 127 3.93 14.50 -12.72
CA SER A 127 4.95 15.08 -11.83
C SER A 127 5.40 14.19 -10.66
N ALA A 128 5.35 12.86 -10.76
CA ALA A 128 5.84 11.96 -9.70
C ALA A 128 6.81 10.88 -10.21
N GLY A 129 7.66 11.24 -11.18
CA GLY A 129 8.68 10.37 -11.77
C GLY A 129 9.95 11.13 -12.20
N ALA A 130 10.37 12.14 -11.45
CA ALA A 130 11.56 12.93 -11.75
C ALA A 130 12.54 13.01 -10.58
N GLU A 131 12.98 11.86 -10.06
CA GLU A 131 14.25 11.77 -9.33
C GLU A 131 15.13 10.67 -9.94
N HIS A 132 15.59 10.93 -11.16
CA HIS A 132 16.90 10.48 -11.63
C HIS A 132 17.40 11.45 -12.70
N HIS A 133 17.64 12.70 -12.29
CA HIS A 133 18.27 13.69 -13.15
C HIS A 133 19.74 13.31 -13.33
N ALA A 134 20.06 12.71 -14.47
CA ALA A 134 21.44 12.52 -14.91
C ALA A 134 22.14 13.89 -14.87
N LYS A 135 23.09 14.07 -13.94
CA LYS A 135 23.94 15.26 -13.89
C LYS A 135 24.68 15.39 -15.23
N LYS A 136 24.25 16.31 -16.09
CA LYS A 136 25.05 16.70 -17.26
C LYS A 136 26.30 17.41 -16.74
N LYS A 137 27.43 16.70 -16.77
CA LYS A 137 28.75 17.25 -16.43
C LYS A 137 29.18 18.17 -17.57
N ILE A 138 29.07 19.48 -17.38
CA ILE A 138 29.60 20.46 -18.33
C ILE A 138 31.12 20.50 -18.15
N ILE A 139 31.88 20.00 -19.13
CA ILE A 139 33.33 20.12 -19.16
C ILE A 139 33.66 21.46 -19.83
N ILE A 140 34.04 22.46 -19.04
CA ILE A 140 34.57 23.71 -19.57
C ILE A 140 36.09 23.54 -19.71
N THR A 141 36.54 23.15 -20.90
CA THR A 141 37.97 23.18 -21.24
C THR A 141 38.38 24.63 -21.47
N ARG A 142 39.07 25.22 -20.49
CA ARG A 142 39.61 26.58 -20.59
C ARG A 142 40.79 26.54 -21.58
N ARG A 143 40.64 27.18 -22.75
CA ARG A 143 41.77 27.38 -23.68
C ARG A 143 42.80 28.26 -22.98
N VAL A 144 43.98 27.72 -22.72
CA VAL A 144 45.14 28.51 -22.30
C VAL A 144 45.72 29.13 -23.56
N ALA A 145 45.77 30.46 -23.63
CA ALA A 145 46.46 31.16 -24.72
C ALA A 145 47.98 30.99 -24.55
N PRO A 146 48.74 30.73 -25.63
CA PRO A 146 50.19 30.60 -25.55
C PRO A 146 50.84 31.98 -25.25
N PRO A 147 51.89 32.04 -24.42
CA PRO A 147 52.65 33.27 -24.23
C PRO A 147 53.52 33.58 -25.46
N LEU A 148 53.71 34.88 -25.71
CA LEU A 148 54.53 35.47 -26.78
C LEU A 148 56.00 35.05 -26.70
#